data_AF-A0A0T9NEE0-F1
#
_entry.id   AF-A0A0T9NEE0-F1
#
_cell.length_a   1.000
_cell.length_b   1.000
_cell.length_c   1.000
_cell.angle_alpha   90.00
_cell.angle_beta   90.00
_cell.angle_gamma   90.00
#
_symmetry.space_group_name_H-M   'P 1'
#
loop_
_entity.id
_entity.type
_entity.pdbx_description
1 polymer ?
#
loop_
_entity_poly.entity_id
_entity_poly.type
_entity_poly.pdbx_seq_one_letter_code
_entity_poly.pdbx_strand_id
1 'polypeptide(L)'
;MDIKGYILIILLMFVFTSPSVMADNQSEDNVCFYSNDNYSEKDGGKKFCVPYYTEDEWLFNQWNNTISSIKIPSYFRVDIFSDY
;
A
#
# COMPACT_ATOMS: atom_id res chain seq x y z
N MET A 1 12.35 7.66 46.15
CA MET A 1 11.65 7.93 44.88
C MET A 1 10.28 7.28 44.99
N ASP A 2 9.22 8.08 45.07
CA ASP A 2 7.89 7.60 45.45
C ASP A 2 7.17 6.83 44.32
N ILE A 3 6.17 6.02 44.68
CA ILE A 3 5.33 5.24 43.74
C ILE A 3 4.75 6.12 42.63
N LYS A 4 4.42 7.37 42.96
CA LYS A 4 3.94 8.38 41.99
C LYS A 4 4.98 8.70 40.91
N GLY A 5 6.27 8.71 41.26
CA GLY A 5 7.37 8.88 40.32
C GLY A 5 7.51 7.69 39.37
N TYR A 6 7.33 6.47 39.87
CA TYR A 6 7.31 5.26 39.03
C TYR A 6 6.17 5.28 38.01
N ILE A 7 4.96 5.66 38.43
CA ILE A 7 3.79 5.74 37.55
C ILE A 7 4.00 6.78 36.44
N LEU A 8 4.59 7.93 36.77
CA LEU A 8 4.88 8.99 35.79
C LEU A 8 5.92 8.55 34.75
N ILE A 9 6.96 7.82 35.19
CA ILE A 9 8.00 7.29 34.30
C ILE A 9 7.42 6.23 33.34
N ILE A 10 6.53 5.35 33.83
CA ILE A 10 5.86 4.34 33.00
C ILE A 10 4.95 5.01 31.95
N LEU A 11 4.18 6.03 32.35
CA LEU A 11 3.34 6.80 31.42
C LEU A 11 4.16 7.49 30.32
N LEU A 12 5.33 8.05 30.67
CA LEU A 12 6.22 8.68 29.70
C LEU A 12 6.81 7.66 28.71
N MET A 13 7.14 6.44 29.16
CA MET A 13 7.63 5.39 28.26
C MET A 13 6.58 4.95 27.21
N PHE A 14 5.28 5.00 27.53
CA PHE A 14 4.21 4.64 26.61
C PHE A 14 3.95 5.69 25.50
N VAL A 15 4.39 6.95 25.68
CA VAL A 15 4.17 8.03 24.69
C VAL A 15 5.19 7.97 23.53
N PHE A 16 6.36 7.36 23.77
CA PHE A 16 7.43 7.30 22.75
C PHE A 16 7.44 6.02 21.92
N THR A 17 6.58 5.04 22.23
CA THR A 17 6.44 3.81 21.42
C THR A 17 5.33 3.98 20.39
N SER A 18 5.50 4.95 19.48
CA SER A 18 4.80 4.84 18.20
C SER A 18 5.43 3.66 17.46
N PRO A 19 4.71 2.57 17.16
CA PRO A 19 5.22 1.64 16.16
C PRO A 19 5.33 2.45 14.87
N SER A 20 6.56 2.65 14.39
CA SER A 20 6.74 3.05 13.00
C SER A 20 6.15 1.90 12.19
N VAL A 21 4.98 2.15 11.60
CA VAL A 21 4.42 1.26 10.58
C VAL A 21 5.41 1.32 9.42
N MET A 22 6.39 0.42 9.43
CA MET A 22 7.24 0.20 8.27
C MET A 22 6.33 -0.43 7.22
N ALA A 23 5.79 0.42 6.35
CA ALA A 23 5.06 0.01 5.17
C ALA A 23 6.04 -0.68 4.22
N ASP A 24 6.05 -2.01 4.32
CA ASP A 24 6.03 -2.95 3.20
C ASP A 24 7.18 -2.92 2.18
N ASN A 25 8.23 -3.68 2.49
CA ASN A 25 9.25 -4.13 1.53
C ASN A 25 8.80 -5.36 0.70
N GLN A 26 7.49 -5.68 0.60
CA GLN A 26 7.00 -6.72 -0.33
C GLN A 26 6.64 -6.16 -1.73
N SER A 27 6.99 -4.90 -2.01
CA SER A 27 6.59 -4.20 -3.25
C SER A 27 7.59 -4.25 -4.40
N GLU A 28 8.75 -4.89 -4.24
CA GLU A 28 9.78 -4.83 -5.30
C GLU A 28 9.40 -5.63 -6.55
N ASP A 29 8.58 -6.69 -6.42
CA ASP A 29 8.27 -7.60 -7.53
C ASP A 29 6.77 -7.64 -7.93
N ASN A 30 5.96 -6.69 -7.47
CA ASN A 30 4.53 -6.65 -7.81
C ASN A 30 4.22 -5.59 -8.87
N VAL A 31 3.23 -5.87 -9.72
CA VAL A 31 2.64 -4.86 -10.60
C VAL A 31 1.64 -4.07 -9.78
N CYS A 32 1.81 -2.75 -9.69
CA CYS A 32 0.94 -1.89 -8.89
C CYS A 32 0.14 -0.93 -9.77
N PHE A 33 -1.15 -0.86 -9.51
CA PHE A 33 -2.12 -0.01 -10.19
C PHE A 33 -2.59 1.09 -9.24
N TYR A 34 -2.76 2.28 -9.78
CA TYR A 34 -3.00 3.50 -9.01
C TYR A 34 -4.23 4.22 -9.53
N SER A 35 -5.03 4.77 -8.63
CA SER A 35 -6.22 5.54 -9.02
C SER A 35 -5.90 6.94 -9.56
N ASN A 36 -4.71 7.45 -9.25
CA ASN A 36 -4.25 8.76 -9.69
C ASN A 36 -3.13 8.62 -10.73
N ASP A 37 -2.88 9.70 -11.46
CA ASP A 37 -1.76 9.79 -12.39
C ASP A 37 -0.40 9.71 -11.68
N ASN A 38 0.65 9.40 -12.44
CA ASN A 38 2.04 9.42 -12.00
C ASN A 38 2.33 8.57 -10.76
N TYR A 39 1.61 7.45 -10.58
CA TYR A 39 1.80 6.51 -9.47
C TYR A 39 1.57 7.16 -8.08
N SER A 40 0.73 8.19 -8.02
CA SER A 40 0.52 8.98 -6.80
C SER A 40 -0.49 8.34 -5.84
N GLU A 41 -0.12 8.26 -4.56
CA GLU A 41 -1.03 7.91 -3.45
C GLU A 41 -1.50 9.16 -2.68
N LYS A 42 -1.24 10.37 -3.21
CA LYS A 42 -1.67 11.64 -2.60
C LYS A 42 -3.17 11.87 -2.78
N ASP A 43 -3.73 12.76 -1.96
CA ASP A 43 -5.12 13.22 -2.07
C ASP A 43 -6.16 12.09 -2.07
N GLY A 44 -5.89 11.02 -1.31
CA GLY A 44 -6.77 9.85 -1.23
C GLY A 44 -6.61 8.85 -2.38
N GLY A 45 -5.54 8.99 -3.18
CA GLY A 45 -5.17 8.03 -4.21
C GLY A 45 -4.98 6.63 -3.65
N LYS A 46 -5.56 5.63 -4.33
CA LYS A 46 -5.50 4.22 -3.94
C LYS A 46 -4.45 3.49 -4.76
N LYS A 47 -3.80 2.51 -4.12
CA LYS A 47 -2.84 1.59 -4.74
C LYS A 47 -3.32 0.15 -4.56
N PHE A 48 -3.23 -0.63 -5.63
CA PHE A 48 -3.55 -2.04 -5.64
C PHE A 48 -2.41 -2.79 -6.32
N CYS A 49 -1.76 -3.70 -5.61
CA CYS A 49 -0.63 -4.46 -6.15
C CYS A 49 -1.04 -5.92 -6.36
N VAL A 50 -0.65 -6.46 -7.51
CA VAL A 50 -0.94 -7.83 -7.93
C VAL A 50 0.40 -8.56 -8.08
N PRO A 51 0.53 -9.78 -7.54
CA PRO A 51 1.76 -10.55 -7.66
C PRO A 51 2.01 -11.06 -9.08
N TYR A 52 3.21 -11.56 -9.30
CA TYR A 52 3.59 -12.22 -10.55
C TYR A 52 2.75 -13.50 -10.82
N TYR A 53 2.47 -13.78 -12.09
CA TYR A 53 1.65 -14.93 -12.53
C TYR A 53 0.21 -14.96 -11.98
N THR A 54 -0.42 -13.80 -11.85
CA THR A 54 -1.86 -13.72 -11.54
C THR A 54 -2.62 -13.41 -12.82
N GLU A 55 -3.57 -14.27 -13.18
CA GLU A 55 -4.58 -14.02 -14.19
C GLU A 55 -5.92 -13.85 -13.46
N ASP A 56 -6.41 -12.62 -13.40
CA ASP A 56 -7.72 -12.33 -12.83
C ASP A 56 -8.70 -12.10 -13.98
N GLU A 57 -9.65 -13.02 -14.16
CA GLU A 57 -10.71 -12.92 -15.18
C GLU A 57 -11.62 -11.70 -14.93
N TRP A 58 -11.70 -11.24 -13.68
CA TRP A 58 -12.49 -10.09 -13.28
C TRP A 58 -11.68 -9.19 -12.37
N LEU A 59 -11.50 -7.93 -12.77
CA LEU A 59 -10.95 -6.91 -11.88
C LEU A 59 -11.93 -6.70 -10.70
N PHE A 60 -11.42 -6.61 -9.48
CA PHE A 60 -12.26 -6.25 -8.33
C PHE A 60 -13.02 -4.95 -8.65
N ASN A 61 -14.31 -4.84 -8.28
CA ASN A 61 -15.15 -3.67 -8.59
C ASN A 61 -14.49 -2.31 -8.29
N GLN A 62 -13.62 -2.25 -7.27
CA GLN A 62 -12.86 -1.06 -6.90
C GLN A 62 -11.86 -0.56 -7.96
N TRP A 63 -11.57 -1.36 -8.99
CA TRP A 63 -10.69 -1.07 -10.13
C TRP A 63 -11.44 -0.54 -11.35
N ASN A 64 -12.72 -0.89 -11.48
CA ASN A 64 -13.47 -0.60 -12.71
C ASN A 64 -13.64 0.91 -12.89
N ASN A 65 -13.06 1.45 -13.96
CA ASN A 65 -13.01 2.89 -14.27
C ASN A 65 -12.35 3.77 -13.19
N THR A 66 -11.48 3.21 -12.34
CA THR A 66 -10.79 3.97 -11.29
C THR A 66 -9.29 4.04 -11.47
N ILE A 67 -8.68 3.21 -12.32
CA ILE A 67 -7.23 3.15 -12.52
C ILE A 67 -6.78 4.21 -13.53
N SER A 68 -5.77 5.00 -13.15
CA SER A 68 -5.19 6.06 -13.99
C SER A 68 -3.70 5.85 -14.31
N SER A 69 -2.97 5.06 -13.51
CA SER A 69 -1.57 4.71 -13.83
C SER A 69 -1.15 3.33 -13.31
N ILE A 70 -0.10 2.74 -13.92
CA ILE A 70 0.40 1.39 -13.61
C ILE A 70 1.94 1.37 -13.53
N LYS A 71 2.48 0.88 -12.42
CA LYS A 71 3.92 0.64 -12.24
C LYS A 71 4.23 -0.83 -12.46
N ILE A 72 5.06 -1.11 -13.46
CA ILE A 72 5.46 -2.46 -13.87
C ILE A 72 6.95 -2.65 -13.56
N PRO A 73 7.35 -3.67 -12.76
CA PRO A 73 8.76 -4.00 -12.56
C PRO A 73 9.47 -4.40 -13.86
N SER A 74 10.80 -4.31 -13.85
CA SER A 74 11.61 -4.81 -14.98
C SER A 74 11.35 -6.30 -15.23
N TYR A 75 11.34 -6.71 -16.50
CA TYR A 75 11.10 -8.09 -16.95
C TYR A 75 9.68 -8.65 -16.73
N PHE A 76 8.71 -7.81 -16.37
CA PHE A 76 7.30 -8.20 -16.31
C PHE A 76 6.57 -7.84 -17.63
N ARG A 77 5.54 -8.62 -17.96
CA ARG A 77 4.58 -8.31 -19.02
C ARG A 77 3.18 -8.26 -18.40
N VAL A 78 2.41 -7.25 -18.79
CA VAL A 78 1.01 -7.08 -18.39
C VAL A 78 0.18 -6.95 -19.66
N ASP A 79 -0.82 -7.81 -19.80
CA ASP A 79 -1.81 -7.74 -20.88
C ASP A 79 -3.14 -7.27 -20.27
N ILE A 80 -3.75 -6.22 -20.86
CA ILE A 80 -5.00 -5.61 -20.37
C ILE A 80 -6.05 -5.71 -21.47
N PHE A 81 -7.24 -6.19 -21.11
CA PHE A 81 -8.36 -6.39 -22.02
C PHE A 81 -9.54 -5.52 -21.60
N SER A 82 -10.23 -4.92 -22.58
CA SER A 82 -11.54 -4.30 -22.37
C SER A 82 -12.63 -5.35 -22.53
N ASP A 83 -13.60 -5.37 -21.61
CA ASP A 83 -14.86 -6.09 -21.84
C ASP A 83 -15.67 -5.32 -22.93
N TYR A 84 -16.13 -6.04 -23.95
CA TYR A 84 -16.77 -5.48 -25.16
C TYR A 84 -18.30 -5.54 -25.10
#